data_AF-A0AAU8MH46-F1
#
_entry.id   AF-A0AAU8MH46-F1
#
_cell.length_a   1.000
_cell.length_b   1.000
_cell.length_c   1.000
_cell.angle_alpha   90.00
_cell.angle_beta   90.00
_cell.angle_gamma   90.00
#
_symmetry.space_group_name_H-M   'P 1'
#
loop_
_entity.id
_entity.type
_entity.pdbx_description
1 polymer ?
#
loop_
_entity_poly.entity_id
_entity_poly.type
_entity_poly.pdbx_seq_one_letter_code
_entity_poly.pdbx_strand_id
1 'polypeptide(L)'
;MSSVALLEWSYLPANLIGSEQQFEALGASFVIQNGSARAQMDESTFRLAPDMTQKLLAVIKARVAPFEHLASASLDFRGQPALTITHDDGRPTEIHLEAHAGIRIADHLHFQVIDKNGVVTFDSELDQLASAEANAELLARHATDDVLSRLLLSLAQSRKDRDNEFTHLYEILEALATRFGSNQNICGALGINLPHVRDFHRICNTPSTVSRHRGLAKSPLAEPDPAHYSFARSFAWELVMAYGNWLEGPR
;
A
#
# COMPACT_ATOMS: atom_id res chain seq x y z
N MET A 1 22.04 5.76 -27.75
CA MET A 1 20.70 5.85 -27.16
C MET A 1 20.81 6.90 -26.07
N SER A 2 20.16 8.04 -26.24
CA SER A 2 20.36 9.26 -25.44
C SER A 2 19.12 9.49 -24.57
N SER A 3 19.00 8.69 -23.52
CA SER A 3 17.90 8.85 -22.55
C SER A 3 18.27 9.92 -21.52
N VAL A 4 17.26 10.68 -21.09
CA VAL A 4 17.45 11.86 -20.25
C VAL A 4 16.76 11.67 -18.91
N ALA A 5 17.51 11.90 -17.84
CA ALA A 5 17.02 11.94 -16.46
C ALA A 5 16.67 13.38 -16.08
N LEU A 6 15.42 13.60 -15.68
CA LEU A 6 14.92 14.86 -15.10
C LEU A 6 14.59 14.64 -13.62
N LEU A 7 15.29 15.35 -12.74
CA LEU A 7 15.00 15.41 -11.32
C LEU A 7 14.30 16.72 -10.98
N GLU A 8 13.17 16.66 -10.29
CA GLU A 8 12.39 17.83 -9.88
C GLU A 8 12.19 17.87 -8.35
N TRP A 9 12.68 18.93 -7.71
CA TRP A 9 12.43 19.24 -6.30
C TRP A 9 11.42 20.38 -6.17
N SER A 10 10.43 20.20 -5.30
CA SER A 10 9.54 21.30 -4.90
C SER A 10 10.12 22.07 -3.72
N TYR A 11 9.94 23.39 -3.69
CA TYR A 11 10.35 24.23 -2.58
C TYR A 11 9.33 25.32 -2.23
N LEU A 12 9.35 25.78 -0.98
CA LEU A 12 8.58 26.93 -0.52
C LEU A 12 9.46 27.93 0.25
N PRO A 13 9.14 29.23 0.26
CA PRO A 13 8.06 29.86 -0.52
C PRO A 13 8.39 29.98 -2.02
N ALA A 14 7.39 29.71 -2.88
CA ALA A 14 7.57 29.60 -4.34
C ALA A 14 8.01 30.92 -5.02
N ASN A 15 7.69 32.05 -4.39
CA ASN A 15 7.94 33.40 -4.90
C ASN A 15 9.23 34.05 -4.36
N LEU A 16 10.03 33.34 -3.56
CA LEU A 16 11.28 33.89 -3.01
C LEU A 16 12.29 34.21 -4.12
N ILE A 17 12.32 33.37 -5.15
CA ILE A 17 13.16 33.55 -6.34
C ILE A 17 12.33 34.27 -7.38
N GLY A 18 12.49 35.60 -7.46
CA GLY A 18 11.67 36.46 -8.31
C GLY A 18 11.92 36.34 -9.82
N SER A 19 12.94 35.59 -10.26
CA SER A 19 13.25 35.37 -11.67
C SER A 19 13.78 33.96 -11.92
N GLU A 20 13.45 33.39 -13.07
CA GLU A 20 13.95 32.08 -13.47
C GLU A 20 15.48 32.04 -13.45
N GLN A 21 16.03 30.99 -12.84
CA GLN A 21 17.46 30.74 -12.82
C GLN A 21 17.78 29.55 -13.74
N GLN A 22 18.57 29.81 -14.78
CA GLN A 22 19.11 28.77 -15.66
C GLN A 22 20.63 28.72 -15.54
N PHE A 23 21.21 27.53 -15.40
CA PHE A 23 22.65 27.33 -15.32
C PHE A 23 23.03 25.85 -15.54
N GLU A 24 24.32 25.58 -15.72
CA GLU A 24 24.84 24.21 -15.86
C GLU A 24 25.87 23.90 -14.77
N ALA A 25 25.84 22.67 -14.24
CA ALA A 25 26.81 22.16 -13.29
C ALA A 25 26.76 20.63 -13.24
N LEU A 26 27.88 19.97 -12.93
CA LEU A 26 27.94 18.50 -12.79
C LEU A 26 27.40 17.72 -14.01
N GLY A 27 27.48 18.29 -15.21
CA GLY A 27 26.93 17.68 -16.43
C GLY A 27 25.39 17.72 -16.53
N ALA A 28 24.73 18.52 -15.69
CA ALA A 28 23.30 18.74 -15.71
C ALA A 28 22.96 20.20 -16.04
N SER A 29 21.86 20.41 -16.77
CA SER A 29 21.22 21.72 -16.96
C SER A 29 20.13 21.92 -15.92
N PHE A 30 20.14 23.07 -15.25
CA PHE A 30 19.22 23.40 -14.16
C PHE A 30 18.25 24.51 -14.54
N VAL A 31 17.02 24.41 -14.04
CA VAL A 31 16.01 25.47 -14.08
C VAL A 31 15.36 25.60 -12.71
N ILE A 32 15.37 26.79 -12.11
CA ILE A 32 14.73 27.05 -10.81
C ILE A 32 13.73 28.18 -10.96
N GLN A 33 12.45 27.90 -10.70
CA GLN A 33 11.37 28.88 -10.79
C GLN A 33 10.10 28.40 -10.08
N ASN A 34 9.29 29.33 -9.58
CA ASN A 34 7.88 29.09 -9.17
C ASN A 34 7.69 27.91 -8.19
N GLY A 35 8.62 27.72 -7.25
CA GLY A 35 8.54 26.62 -6.27
C GLY A 35 9.03 25.27 -6.79
N SER A 36 9.71 25.24 -7.94
CA SER A 36 10.29 24.03 -8.53
C SER A 36 11.74 24.26 -8.96
N ALA A 37 12.62 23.33 -8.59
CA ALA A 37 14.00 23.26 -9.06
C ALA A 37 14.17 21.96 -9.85
N ARG A 38 14.63 22.08 -11.09
CA ARG A 38 14.81 20.96 -12.02
C ARG A 38 16.28 20.80 -12.38
N ALA A 39 16.74 19.56 -12.47
CA ALA A 39 18.04 19.20 -13.01
C ALA A 39 17.84 18.15 -14.10
N GLN A 40 18.38 18.40 -15.28
CA GLN A 40 18.28 17.50 -16.43
C GLN A 40 19.68 17.06 -16.86
N MET A 41 19.89 15.76 -17.02
CA MET A 41 21.17 15.19 -17.43
C MET A 41 21.00 13.87 -18.18
N ASP A 42 22.09 13.37 -18.76
CA ASP A 42 22.11 12.04 -19.36
C ASP A 42 21.84 10.94 -18.32
N GLU A 43 20.91 10.02 -18.63
CA GLU A 43 20.47 8.95 -17.72
C GLU A 43 21.63 8.02 -17.34
N SER A 44 22.49 7.67 -18.31
CA SER A 44 23.59 6.73 -18.05
C SER A 44 24.58 7.33 -17.05
N THR A 45 24.83 8.63 -17.14
CA THR A 45 25.64 9.40 -16.21
C THR A 45 24.99 9.45 -14.82
N PHE A 46 23.67 9.64 -14.75
CA PHE A 46 22.93 9.62 -13.48
C PHE A 46 23.00 8.26 -12.79
N ARG A 47 22.75 7.16 -13.51
CA ARG A 47 22.73 5.79 -12.94
C ARG A 47 24.10 5.31 -12.45
N LEU A 48 25.18 5.81 -13.03
CA LEU A 48 26.55 5.45 -12.62
C LEU A 48 27.00 6.13 -11.31
N ALA A 49 26.28 7.14 -10.83
CA ALA A 49 26.65 7.94 -9.67
C ALA A 49 25.59 7.87 -8.56
N PRO A 50 25.74 6.97 -7.56
CA PRO A 50 24.73 6.74 -6.53
C PRO A 50 24.49 7.94 -5.60
N ASP A 51 25.40 8.92 -5.57
CA ASP A 51 25.29 10.15 -4.77
C ASP A 51 24.92 11.39 -5.61
N MET A 52 24.54 11.20 -6.87
CA MET A 52 24.27 12.31 -7.80
C MET A 52 23.10 13.17 -7.32
N THR A 53 22.02 12.56 -6.82
CA THR A 53 20.86 13.29 -6.29
C THR A 53 21.26 14.30 -5.19
N GLN A 54 22.10 13.89 -4.23
CA GLN A 54 22.55 14.77 -3.16
C GLN A 54 23.47 15.88 -3.69
N LYS A 55 24.34 15.57 -4.66
CA LYS A 55 25.22 16.56 -5.30
C LYS A 55 24.44 17.62 -6.07
N LEU A 56 23.44 17.23 -6.85
CA LEU A 56 22.57 18.15 -7.59
C LEU A 56 21.78 19.06 -6.64
N LEU A 57 21.26 18.51 -5.54
CA LEU A 57 20.57 19.31 -4.51
C LEU A 57 21.53 20.30 -3.81
N ALA A 58 22.77 19.90 -3.54
CA ALA A 58 23.77 20.81 -2.96
C ALA A 58 24.08 21.99 -3.89
N VAL A 59 24.16 21.73 -5.20
CA VAL A 59 24.30 22.77 -6.22
C VAL A 59 23.10 23.73 -6.21
N ILE A 60 21.88 23.20 -6.18
CA ILE A 60 20.66 24.00 -6.08
C ILE A 60 20.69 24.88 -4.83
N LYS A 61 20.99 24.30 -3.66
CA LYS A 61 21.09 25.03 -2.38
C LYS A 61 22.13 26.15 -2.43
N ALA A 62 23.31 25.86 -2.98
CA ALA A 62 24.35 26.88 -3.16
C ALA A 62 23.91 28.00 -4.11
N ARG A 63 23.16 27.67 -5.17
CA ARG A 63 22.63 28.65 -6.12
C ARG A 63 21.57 29.56 -5.49
N VAL A 64 20.72 29.05 -4.60
CA VAL A 64 19.61 29.83 -4.03
C VAL A 64 19.99 30.63 -2.78
N ALA A 65 21.09 30.29 -2.10
CA ALA A 65 21.53 30.96 -0.87
C ALA A 65 21.61 32.50 -0.93
N PRO A 66 22.06 33.14 -2.03
CA PRO A 66 22.04 34.61 -2.14
C PRO A 66 20.64 35.21 -2.10
N PHE A 67 19.63 34.51 -2.64
CA PHE A 67 18.23 34.95 -2.61
C PHE A 67 17.63 34.81 -1.21
N GLU A 68 17.95 33.72 -0.51
CA GLU A 68 17.56 33.53 0.90
C GLU A 68 18.14 34.63 1.78
N HIS A 69 19.42 34.98 1.57
CA HIS A 69 20.10 36.07 2.27
C HIS A 69 19.41 37.42 2.02
N LEU A 70 19.14 37.75 0.74
CA LEU A 70 18.48 38.99 0.36
C LEU A 70 17.06 39.09 0.93
N ALA A 71 16.30 38.00 0.89
CA ALA A 71 14.93 37.95 1.38
C ALA A 71 14.84 37.83 2.91
N SER A 72 15.97 37.57 3.59
CA SER A 72 16.00 37.22 5.02
C SER A 72 15.00 36.10 5.37
N ALA A 73 14.89 35.12 4.49
CA ALA A 73 13.97 33.98 4.58
C ALA A 73 14.62 32.74 3.96
N SER A 74 14.29 31.55 4.47
CA SER A 74 14.83 30.29 3.95
C SER A 74 13.84 29.59 3.02
N LEU A 75 14.38 28.91 2.01
CA LEU A 75 13.67 27.94 1.20
C LEU A 75 13.68 26.57 1.87
N ASP A 76 12.51 25.96 1.95
CA ASP A 76 12.33 24.58 2.38
C ASP A 76 12.13 23.69 1.16
N PHE A 77 13.14 22.88 0.83
CA PHE A 77 13.07 21.86 -0.23
C PHE A 77 12.40 20.61 0.32
N ARG A 78 11.24 20.26 -0.24
CA ARG A 78 10.39 19.19 0.26
C ARG A 78 10.81 17.84 -0.30
N GLY A 79 11.16 16.92 0.60
CA GLY A 79 11.32 15.50 0.28
C GLY A 79 12.46 15.18 -0.70
N GLN A 80 12.37 13.98 -1.28
CA GLN A 80 13.20 13.53 -2.41
C GLN A 80 12.63 14.09 -3.73
N PRO A 81 13.46 14.27 -4.78
CA PRO A 81 12.97 14.73 -6.06
C PRO A 81 12.10 13.68 -6.74
N ALA A 82 11.15 14.12 -7.56
CA ALA A 82 10.56 13.26 -8.57
C ALA A 82 11.58 13.02 -9.69
N LEU A 83 11.80 11.76 -10.06
CA LEU A 83 12.66 11.40 -11.19
C LEU A 83 11.80 10.96 -12.38
N THR A 84 12.02 11.59 -13.54
CA THR A 84 11.41 11.23 -14.82
C THR A 84 12.51 10.84 -15.80
N ILE A 85 12.42 9.63 -16.38
CA ILE A 85 13.29 9.21 -17.48
C ILE A 85 12.53 9.36 -18.80
N THR A 86 13.14 10.08 -19.75
CA THR A 86 12.64 10.23 -21.12
C THR A 86 13.57 9.51 -22.08
N HIS A 87 13.08 8.48 -22.77
CA HIS A 87 13.85 7.74 -23.77
C HIS A 87 13.76 8.39 -25.17
N ASP A 88 14.54 7.90 -26.12
CA ASP A 88 14.70 8.45 -27.48
C ASP A 88 13.37 8.57 -28.29
N ASP A 89 12.28 7.96 -27.83
CA ASP A 89 10.95 8.07 -28.44
C ASP A 89 10.14 9.30 -27.97
N GLY A 90 10.72 10.12 -27.09
CA GLY A 90 10.14 11.38 -26.59
C GLY A 90 9.01 11.18 -25.58
N ARG A 91 8.78 9.95 -25.10
CA ARG A 91 7.73 9.65 -24.12
C ARG A 91 8.32 9.54 -22.71
N PRO A 92 7.76 10.23 -21.70
CA PRO A 92 8.08 9.93 -20.31
C PRO A 92 7.54 8.53 -20.00
N THR A 93 8.44 7.56 -19.89
CA THR A 93 8.06 6.13 -19.78
C THR A 93 8.28 5.61 -18.36
N GLU A 94 9.02 6.35 -17.51
CA GLU A 94 9.22 6.00 -16.11
C GLU A 94 9.09 7.24 -15.22
N ILE A 95 8.09 7.24 -14.31
CA ILE A 95 8.00 8.20 -13.19
C ILE A 95 8.37 7.41 -11.93
N HIS A 96 9.54 7.70 -11.37
CA HIS A 96 10.04 7.06 -10.16
C HIS A 96 9.58 7.89 -8.96
N LEU A 97 8.60 7.36 -8.23
CA LEU A 97 8.13 7.92 -6.96
C LEU A 97 8.86 7.20 -5.81
N GLU A 98 10.07 7.63 -5.47
CA GLU A 98 10.70 7.25 -4.19
C GLU A 98 10.12 8.13 -3.07
N ALA A 99 8.90 7.80 -2.65
CA ALA A 99 8.31 8.38 -1.46
C ALA A 99 8.77 7.61 -0.22
N HIS A 100 9.33 8.29 0.78
CA HIS A 100 9.11 7.92 2.18
C HIS A 100 7.66 8.26 2.56
N ALA A 101 6.69 7.74 1.79
CA ALA A 101 5.30 7.79 2.15
C ALA A 101 5.06 6.64 3.12
N GLY A 102 4.93 6.96 4.40
CA GLY A 102 3.90 6.27 5.18
C GLY A 102 2.58 6.60 4.49
N ILE A 103 2.15 5.73 3.58
CA ILE A 103 0.81 5.81 3.03
C ILE A 103 -0.14 5.52 4.19
N ARG A 104 -0.73 6.57 4.76
CA ARG A 104 -1.90 6.45 5.62
C ARG A 104 -3.12 6.67 4.72
N ILE A 105 -3.48 5.63 3.95
CA ILE A 105 -4.78 5.57 3.26
C ILE A 105 -5.83 5.63 4.35
N ALA A 106 -6.52 6.77 4.45
CA ALA A 106 -7.63 6.89 5.36
C ALA A 106 -8.84 6.12 4.82
N ASP A 107 -9.11 6.08 3.51
CA ASP A 107 -10.26 5.29 2.99
C ASP A 107 -10.17 4.77 1.53
N HIS A 108 -9.54 5.43 0.53
CA HIS A 108 -9.49 4.87 -0.85
C HIS A 108 -8.33 5.42 -1.71
N LEU A 109 -7.63 4.54 -2.43
CA LEU A 109 -6.76 4.87 -3.57
C LEU A 109 -7.36 4.29 -4.86
N HIS A 110 -7.58 5.13 -5.87
CA HIS A 110 -8.04 4.73 -7.21
C HIS A 110 -6.96 5.08 -8.24
N PHE A 111 -6.64 4.16 -9.15
CA PHE A 111 -5.75 4.43 -10.26
C PHE A 111 -6.17 3.66 -11.51
N GLN A 112 -5.91 4.28 -12.67
CA GLN A 112 -6.21 3.75 -13.99
C GLN A 112 -4.94 3.74 -14.84
N VAL A 113 -4.80 2.73 -15.71
CA VAL A 113 -3.78 2.69 -16.77
C VAL A 113 -4.47 2.93 -18.10
N ILE A 114 -4.11 4.02 -18.77
CA ILE A 114 -4.72 4.42 -20.05
C ILE A 114 -3.66 4.26 -21.14
N ASP A 115 -4.02 3.59 -22.24
CA ASP A 115 -3.14 3.37 -23.37
C ASP A 115 -2.97 4.61 -24.26
N LYS A 116 -2.09 4.49 -25.26
CA LYS A 116 -1.76 5.54 -26.24
C LYS A 116 -2.95 6.05 -27.07
N ASN A 117 -4.06 5.31 -27.13
CA ASN A 117 -5.26 5.68 -27.88
C ASN A 117 -6.35 6.25 -26.96
N GLY A 118 -6.08 6.43 -25.66
CA GLY A 118 -7.06 6.86 -24.67
C GLY A 118 -7.95 5.73 -24.15
N VAL A 119 -7.58 4.47 -24.37
CA VAL A 119 -8.33 3.30 -23.89
C VAL A 119 -7.87 2.93 -22.49
N VAL A 120 -8.80 2.81 -21.54
CA VAL A 120 -8.51 2.30 -20.20
C VAL A 120 -8.19 0.81 -20.30
N THR A 121 -6.95 0.44 -19.93
CA THR A 121 -6.44 -0.94 -19.93
C THR A 121 -6.43 -1.58 -18.55
N PHE A 122 -6.50 -0.76 -17.50
CA PHE A 122 -6.61 -1.20 -16.12
C PHE A 122 -7.33 -0.13 -15.32
N ASP A 123 -8.20 -0.54 -14.41
CA ASP A 123 -8.95 0.33 -13.52
C ASP A 123 -9.11 -0.40 -12.18
N SER A 124 -8.53 0.17 -11.12
CA SER A 124 -8.51 -0.48 -9.81
C SER A 124 -9.89 -0.63 -9.16
N GLU A 125 -10.85 0.25 -9.46
CA GLU A 125 -12.22 0.14 -8.95
C GLU A 125 -13.00 -0.94 -9.71
N LEU A 126 -12.88 -0.97 -11.04
CA LEU A 126 -13.52 -2.01 -11.86
C LEU A 126 -12.98 -3.40 -11.52
N ASP A 127 -11.67 -3.54 -11.28
CA ASP A 127 -11.07 -4.81 -10.87
C ASP A 127 -11.55 -5.25 -9.47
N GLN A 128 -11.70 -4.32 -8.52
CA GLN A 128 -12.27 -4.63 -7.20
C GLN A 128 -13.72 -5.08 -7.31
N LEU A 129 -14.53 -4.40 -8.14
CA LEU A 129 -15.92 -4.77 -8.38
C LEU A 129 -16.02 -6.15 -9.04
N ALA A 130 -15.23 -6.40 -10.09
CA ALA A 130 -15.20 -7.69 -10.78
C ALA A 130 -14.75 -8.82 -9.83
N SER A 131 -13.78 -8.58 -8.96
CA SER A 131 -13.37 -9.55 -7.93
C SER A 131 -14.49 -9.80 -6.90
N ALA A 132 -15.20 -8.76 -6.48
CA ALA A 132 -16.33 -8.89 -5.56
C ALA A 132 -17.48 -9.69 -6.19
N GLU A 133 -17.80 -9.46 -7.46
CA GLU A 133 -18.79 -10.21 -8.23
C GLU A 133 -18.40 -11.68 -8.36
N ALA A 134 -17.16 -11.97 -8.75
CA ALA A 134 -16.66 -13.34 -8.86
C ALA A 134 -16.70 -14.08 -7.51
N ASN A 135 -16.32 -13.40 -6.42
CA ASN A 135 -16.40 -13.97 -5.07
C ASN A 135 -17.86 -14.20 -4.65
N ALA A 136 -18.76 -13.26 -4.94
CA ALA A 136 -20.18 -13.41 -4.64
C ALA A 136 -20.78 -14.60 -5.38
N GLU A 137 -20.46 -14.77 -6.66
CA GLU A 137 -20.95 -15.90 -7.46
C GLU A 137 -20.42 -17.24 -6.93
N LEU A 138 -19.12 -17.31 -6.60
CA LEU A 138 -18.52 -18.49 -5.98
C LEU A 138 -19.24 -18.89 -4.69
N LEU A 139 -19.41 -17.95 -3.77
CA LEU A 139 -20.06 -18.23 -2.49
C LEU A 139 -21.55 -18.57 -2.66
N ALA A 140 -22.24 -17.94 -3.62
CA ALA A 140 -23.64 -18.21 -3.91
C ALA A 140 -23.87 -19.64 -4.46
N ARG A 141 -22.94 -20.18 -5.27
CA ARG A 141 -23.02 -21.57 -5.76
C ARG A 141 -23.06 -22.59 -4.63
N HIS A 142 -22.43 -22.27 -3.51
CA HIS A 142 -22.32 -23.15 -2.33
C HIS A 142 -23.17 -22.68 -1.14
N ALA A 143 -24.18 -21.83 -1.37
CA ALA A 143 -24.96 -21.20 -0.30
C ALA A 143 -25.68 -22.20 0.64
N THR A 144 -25.88 -23.45 0.20
CA THR A 144 -26.51 -24.51 1.01
C THR A 144 -25.52 -25.35 1.82
N ASP A 145 -24.20 -25.11 1.71
CA ASP A 145 -23.21 -25.78 2.55
C ASP A 145 -23.30 -25.27 4.00
N ASP A 146 -23.47 -26.19 4.94
CA ASP A 146 -23.67 -25.87 6.36
C ASP A 146 -22.45 -25.19 6.98
N VAL A 147 -21.24 -25.60 6.59
CA VAL A 147 -20.01 -25.01 7.13
C VAL A 147 -19.86 -23.60 6.57
N LEU A 148 -19.99 -23.41 5.25
CA LEU A 148 -19.88 -22.10 4.61
C LEU A 148 -20.89 -21.11 5.21
N SER A 149 -22.13 -21.56 5.40
CA SER A 149 -23.18 -20.77 6.04
C SER A 149 -22.78 -20.29 7.43
N ARG A 150 -22.15 -21.17 8.23
CA ARG A 150 -21.62 -20.80 9.55
C ARG A 150 -20.46 -19.81 9.46
N LEU A 151 -19.53 -19.98 8.52
CA LEU A 151 -18.40 -19.04 8.36
C LEU A 151 -18.91 -17.63 8.02
N LEU A 152 -19.87 -17.52 7.09
CA LEU A 152 -20.47 -16.25 6.69
C LEU A 152 -21.28 -15.62 7.82
N LEU A 153 -21.99 -16.43 8.60
CA LEU A 153 -22.73 -15.96 9.77
C LEU A 153 -21.78 -15.39 10.83
N SER A 154 -20.71 -16.10 11.18
CA SER A 154 -19.70 -15.61 12.13
C SER A 154 -19.01 -14.33 11.62
N LEU A 155 -18.72 -14.23 10.31
CA LEU A 155 -18.20 -13.00 9.71
C LEU A 155 -19.20 -11.83 9.78
N ALA A 156 -20.49 -12.08 9.56
CA ALA A 156 -21.53 -11.07 9.70
C ALA A 156 -21.70 -10.63 11.16
N GLN A 157 -21.59 -11.57 12.10
CA GLN A 157 -21.71 -11.30 13.52
C GLN A 157 -20.52 -10.50 14.06
N SER A 158 -19.30 -10.74 13.57
CA SER A 158 -18.10 -9.96 13.95
C SER A 158 -18.22 -8.47 13.61
N ARG A 159 -18.98 -8.14 12.56
CA ARG A 159 -19.27 -6.75 12.16
C ARG A 159 -20.35 -6.11 13.03
N LYS A 160 -21.34 -6.89 13.45
CA LYS A 160 -22.49 -6.42 14.26
C LYS A 160 -22.15 -6.27 15.74
N ASP A 161 -21.40 -7.21 16.29
CA ASP A 161 -21.06 -7.28 17.71
C ASP A 161 -19.57 -7.00 17.90
N ARG A 162 -19.24 -5.71 17.90
CA ARG A 162 -17.87 -5.17 17.99
C ARG A 162 -17.16 -5.60 19.27
N ASP A 163 -17.89 -5.75 20.37
CA ASP A 163 -17.36 -6.12 21.68
C ASP A 163 -16.92 -7.58 21.78
N ASN A 164 -17.30 -8.40 20.79
CA ASN A 164 -16.90 -9.80 20.67
C ASN A 164 -16.32 -10.10 19.28
N GLU A 165 -15.81 -9.08 18.57
CA GLU A 165 -15.36 -9.23 17.19
C GLU A 165 -14.35 -10.38 17.03
N PHE A 166 -13.34 -10.48 17.89
CA PHE A 166 -12.34 -11.54 17.80
C PHE A 166 -12.89 -12.92 18.17
N THR A 167 -13.90 -12.99 19.03
CA THR A 167 -14.64 -14.22 19.30
C THR A 167 -15.30 -14.71 18.02
N HIS A 168 -16.11 -13.86 17.37
CA HIS A 168 -16.82 -14.20 16.13
C HIS A 168 -15.87 -14.54 14.98
N LEU A 169 -14.77 -13.79 14.81
CA LEU A 169 -13.76 -14.14 13.81
C LEU A 169 -13.11 -15.51 14.10
N TYR A 170 -12.89 -15.85 15.36
CA TYR A 170 -12.27 -17.13 15.73
C TYR A 170 -13.19 -18.34 15.49
N GLU A 171 -14.50 -18.17 15.62
CA GLU A 171 -15.49 -19.21 15.32
C GLU A 171 -15.37 -19.75 13.88
N ILE A 172 -14.89 -18.93 12.93
CA ILE A 172 -14.59 -19.35 11.56
C ILE A 172 -13.53 -20.46 11.58
N LEU A 173 -12.44 -20.26 12.33
CA LEU A 173 -11.39 -21.28 12.46
C LEU A 173 -11.90 -22.52 13.22
N GLU A 174 -12.76 -22.36 14.22
CA GLU A 174 -13.35 -23.49 14.95
C GLU A 174 -14.30 -24.33 14.08
N ALA A 175 -15.10 -23.69 13.23
CA ALA A 175 -15.95 -24.36 12.26
C ALA A 175 -15.12 -25.17 11.24
N LEU A 176 -14.03 -24.57 10.74
CA LEU A 176 -13.08 -25.27 9.86
C LEU A 176 -12.35 -26.41 10.60
N ALA A 177 -11.95 -26.21 11.84
CA ALA A 177 -11.33 -27.26 12.66
C ALA A 177 -12.30 -28.40 12.95
N THR A 178 -13.59 -28.13 13.11
CA THR A 178 -14.63 -29.16 13.23
C THR A 178 -14.75 -29.96 11.93
N ARG A 179 -14.62 -29.30 10.77
CA ARG A 179 -14.73 -29.92 9.45
C ARG A 179 -13.50 -30.76 9.07
N PHE A 180 -12.31 -30.26 9.35
CA PHE A 180 -11.02 -30.82 8.90
C PHE A 180 -10.23 -31.52 10.03
N GLY A 181 -10.64 -31.37 11.29
CA GLY A 181 -10.08 -32.02 12.47
C GLY A 181 -8.91 -31.28 13.13
N SER A 182 -7.99 -30.69 12.36
CA SER A 182 -6.82 -30.00 12.92
C SER A 182 -6.37 -28.82 12.05
N ASN A 183 -5.63 -27.87 12.63
CA ASN A 183 -5.05 -26.75 11.88
C ASN A 183 -4.12 -27.21 10.76
N GLN A 184 -3.41 -28.33 10.94
CA GLN A 184 -2.56 -28.91 9.89
C GLN A 184 -3.40 -29.41 8.72
N ASN A 185 -4.53 -30.07 8.99
CA ASN A 185 -5.44 -30.53 7.95
C ASN A 185 -6.13 -29.37 7.24
N ILE A 186 -6.48 -28.30 7.96
CA ILE A 186 -6.99 -27.06 7.34
C ILE A 186 -5.95 -26.50 6.36
N CYS A 187 -4.70 -26.35 6.79
CA CYS A 187 -3.62 -25.84 5.93
C CYS A 187 -3.43 -26.72 4.68
N GLY A 188 -3.43 -28.05 4.86
CA GLY A 188 -3.28 -28.99 3.76
C GLY A 188 -4.46 -28.98 2.78
N ALA A 189 -5.69 -28.85 3.27
CA ALA A 189 -6.90 -28.85 2.44
C ALA A 189 -7.09 -27.50 1.72
N LEU A 190 -6.86 -26.39 2.40
CA LEU A 190 -7.17 -25.05 1.91
C LEU A 190 -5.97 -24.31 1.31
N GLY A 191 -4.76 -24.89 1.36
CA GLY A 191 -3.55 -24.25 0.86
C GLY A 191 -3.08 -23.04 1.70
N ILE A 192 -3.48 -22.99 2.97
CA ILE A 192 -3.22 -21.84 3.87
C ILE A 192 -1.92 -22.05 4.65
N ASN A 193 -1.19 -20.97 4.92
CA ASN A 193 0.07 -21.03 5.64
C ASN A 193 -0.12 -21.20 7.16
N LEU A 194 0.49 -22.23 7.75
CA LEU A 194 0.36 -22.56 9.18
C LEU A 194 0.77 -21.43 10.14
N PRO A 195 1.85 -20.65 9.91
CA PRO A 195 2.18 -19.48 10.72
C PRO A 195 1.05 -18.46 10.78
N HIS A 196 0.36 -18.17 9.67
CA HIS A 196 -0.77 -17.23 9.68
C HIS A 196 -1.93 -17.77 10.52
N VAL A 197 -2.23 -19.08 10.44
CA VAL A 197 -3.24 -19.71 11.32
C VAL A 197 -2.85 -19.59 12.80
N ARG A 198 -1.56 -19.76 13.12
CA ARG A 198 -1.06 -19.62 14.49
C ARG A 198 -1.14 -18.18 14.98
N ASP A 199 -0.80 -17.21 14.15
CA ASP A 199 -0.93 -15.80 14.47
C ASP A 199 -2.38 -15.40 14.66
N PHE A 200 -3.28 -15.87 13.79
CA PHE A 200 -4.71 -15.64 13.91
C PHE A 200 -5.26 -16.23 15.22
N HIS A 201 -4.94 -17.48 15.52
CA HIS A 201 -5.31 -18.11 16.78
C HIS A 201 -4.81 -17.31 18.00
N ARG A 202 -3.54 -16.90 17.98
CA ARG A 202 -2.93 -16.10 19.04
C ARG A 202 -3.64 -14.75 19.20
N ILE A 203 -3.83 -14.02 18.11
CA ILE A 203 -4.46 -12.69 18.12
C ILE A 203 -5.88 -12.76 18.66
N CYS A 204 -6.71 -13.68 18.16
CA CYS A 204 -8.10 -13.77 18.57
C CYS A 204 -8.28 -14.31 19.99
N ASN A 205 -7.35 -15.12 20.52
CA ASN A 205 -7.45 -15.71 21.85
C ASN A 205 -6.63 -15.03 22.94
N THR A 206 -5.80 -14.04 22.60
CA THR A 206 -5.12 -13.23 23.61
C THR A 206 -6.17 -12.42 24.38
N PRO A 207 -6.20 -12.48 25.73
CA PRO A 207 -7.18 -11.72 26.52
C PRO A 207 -7.15 -10.23 26.18
N SER A 208 -8.28 -9.70 25.70
CA SER A 208 -8.44 -8.32 25.25
C SER A 208 -9.88 -7.86 25.44
N THR A 209 -10.16 -6.59 25.14
CA THR A 209 -11.52 -6.04 25.18
C THR A 209 -12.46 -6.68 24.17
N VAL A 210 -12.01 -7.53 23.24
CA VAL A 210 -12.89 -8.11 22.20
C VAL A 210 -12.73 -9.63 22.00
N SER A 211 -11.84 -10.28 22.76
CA SER A 211 -11.55 -11.71 22.62
C SER A 211 -12.45 -12.60 23.49
N ARG A 212 -12.42 -13.90 23.24
CA ARG A 212 -13.14 -14.92 24.03
C ARG A 212 -12.57 -15.12 25.43
N HIS A 213 -11.27 -14.91 25.60
CA HIS A 213 -10.54 -15.26 26.83
C HIS A 213 -10.40 -14.10 27.83
N ARG A 214 -11.36 -13.17 27.84
CA ARG A 214 -11.36 -11.98 28.72
C ARG A 214 -11.23 -12.37 30.20
N GLY A 215 -11.91 -13.44 30.61
CA GLY A 215 -11.88 -13.94 32.00
C GLY A 215 -10.54 -14.55 32.44
N LEU A 216 -9.58 -14.76 31.53
CA LEU A 216 -8.25 -15.27 31.84
C LEU A 216 -7.21 -14.15 32.06
N ALA A 217 -7.61 -12.88 31.92
CA ALA A 217 -6.72 -11.75 32.09
C ALA A 217 -6.27 -11.61 33.55
N LYS A 218 -4.94 -11.50 33.76
CA LYS A 218 -4.32 -11.22 35.07
C LYS A 218 -4.17 -9.72 35.36
N SER A 219 -4.49 -8.90 34.36
CA SER A 219 -4.39 -7.45 34.33
C SER A 219 -5.65 -6.88 33.68
N PRO A 220 -5.90 -5.56 33.73
CA PRO A 220 -6.95 -4.94 32.95
C PRO A 220 -6.85 -5.35 31.46
N LEU A 221 -8.00 -5.55 30.82
CA LEU A 221 -8.07 -5.92 29.41
C LEU A 221 -7.50 -4.78 28.56
N ALA A 222 -6.54 -5.11 27.71
CA ALA A 222 -6.03 -4.19 26.71
C ALA A 222 -6.93 -4.17 25.47
N GLU A 223 -7.02 -3.01 24.83
CA GLU A 223 -7.59 -2.91 23.50
C GLU A 223 -6.59 -3.43 22.45
N PRO A 224 -7.01 -4.24 21.46
CA PRO A 224 -6.11 -4.69 20.41
C PRO A 224 -5.62 -3.54 19.52
N ASP A 225 -4.38 -3.67 19.04
CA ASP A 225 -3.79 -2.80 18.02
C ASP A 225 -4.63 -2.82 16.72
N PRO A 226 -4.84 -1.66 16.03
CA PRO A 226 -5.38 -1.60 14.67
C PRO A 226 -4.80 -2.63 13.68
N ALA A 227 -3.50 -2.93 13.77
CA ALA A 227 -2.86 -3.94 12.93
C ALA A 227 -3.40 -5.36 13.20
N HIS A 228 -3.74 -5.68 14.45
CA HIS A 228 -4.38 -6.95 14.81
C HIS A 228 -5.79 -7.05 14.24
N TYR A 229 -6.57 -5.97 14.27
CA TYR A 229 -7.89 -5.93 13.62
C TYR A 229 -7.78 -6.12 12.11
N SER A 230 -6.88 -5.41 11.46
CA SER A 230 -6.65 -5.51 10.02
C SER A 230 -6.25 -6.93 9.60
N PHE A 231 -5.28 -7.52 10.31
CA PHE A 231 -4.84 -8.89 10.07
C PHE A 231 -5.98 -9.89 10.29
N ALA A 232 -6.67 -9.84 11.44
CA ALA A 232 -7.71 -10.80 11.78
C ALA A 232 -8.88 -10.76 10.78
N ARG A 233 -9.34 -9.57 10.37
CA ARG A 233 -10.41 -9.43 9.38
C ARG A 233 -10.01 -9.98 8.01
N SER A 234 -8.81 -9.63 7.56
CA SER A 234 -8.31 -10.04 6.24
C SER A 234 -8.11 -11.54 6.18
N PHE A 235 -7.51 -12.13 7.22
CA PHE A 235 -7.26 -13.57 7.28
C PHE A 235 -8.54 -14.39 7.47
N ALA A 236 -9.52 -13.87 8.22
CA ALA A 236 -10.84 -14.49 8.31
C ALA A 236 -11.56 -14.53 6.95
N TRP A 237 -11.44 -13.47 6.14
CA TRP A 237 -11.95 -13.46 4.78
C TRP A 237 -11.21 -14.44 3.87
N GLU A 238 -9.88 -14.51 4.00
CA GLU A 238 -9.05 -15.51 3.29
C GLU A 238 -9.50 -16.93 3.59
N LEU A 239 -9.78 -17.27 4.87
CA LEU A 239 -10.31 -18.57 5.27
C LEU A 239 -11.66 -18.90 4.62
N VAL A 240 -12.58 -17.94 4.58
CA VAL A 240 -13.90 -18.10 3.91
C VAL A 240 -13.72 -18.37 2.42
N MET A 241 -12.90 -17.56 1.75
CA MET A 241 -12.67 -17.69 0.31
C MET A 241 -11.92 -18.97 -0.05
N ALA A 242 -10.94 -19.38 0.75
CA ALA A 242 -10.23 -20.63 0.56
C ALA A 242 -11.17 -21.83 0.73
N TYR A 243 -12.09 -21.79 1.70
CA TYR A 243 -13.11 -22.82 1.84
C TYR A 243 -14.10 -22.85 0.68
N GLY A 244 -14.57 -21.67 0.20
CA GLY A 244 -15.41 -21.58 -0.98
C GLY A 244 -14.74 -22.17 -2.24
N ASN A 245 -13.46 -21.87 -2.46
CA ASN A 245 -12.69 -22.46 -3.56
C ASN A 245 -12.51 -23.98 -3.39
N TRP A 246 -12.29 -24.46 -2.16
CA TRP A 246 -12.17 -25.89 -1.88
C TRP A 246 -13.46 -26.66 -2.21
N LEU A 247 -14.64 -26.04 -2.03
CA LEU A 247 -15.94 -26.63 -2.37
C LEU A 247 -16.17 -26.79 -3.89
N GLU A 248 -15.49 -26.02 -4.74
CA GLU A 248 -15.51 -26.25 -6.19
C GLU A 248 -14.81 -27.57 -6.58
N GLY A 249 -13.99 -28.13 -5.67
CA GLY A 249 -13.18 -29.32 -5.91
C GLY A 249 -11.93 -29.04 -6.76
N PRO A 250 -11.10 -30.06 -7.01
CA PRO A 250 -9.99 -29.92 -7.94
C PRO A 250 -10.51 -29.66 -9.36
N ARG A 251 -9.93 -28.66 -10.02
CA ARG A 251 -10.08 -28.45 -11.47
C ARG A 251 -9.40 -29.57 -12.25
#